data_AF-A0A2P5NKC9-F1
#
_entry.id   AF-A0A2P5NKC9-F1
#
_cell.length_a   1.000
_cell.length_b   1.000
_cell.length_c   1.000
_cell.angle_alpha   90.00
_cell.angle_beta   90.00
_cell.angle_gamma   90.00
#
_symmetry.space_group_name_H-M   'P 1'
#
loop_
_entity.id
_entity.type
_entity.pdbx_description
1 polymer ?
#
loop_
_entity_poly.entity_id
_entity_poly.type
_entity_poly.pdbx_seq_one_letter_code
_entity_poly.pdbx_strand_id
1 'polypeptide(L)'
;MKERMTTCCNDDPADWRPLNSGQRRARLIAGGALLLLAFALPWTSAAWIGLAVVMGWFGATHVLAAAMAYPGCPELGAAPSLLLGRWVKVGCTPWRWLDAKLGLTME
;
A
#
# COMPACT_ATOMS: atom_id res chain seq x y z
N MET A 1 -39.62 -16.76 -4.60
CA MET A 1 -38.16 -16.79 -4.46
C MET A 1 -37.67 -15.35 -4.63
N LYS A 2 -37.08 -14.76 -3.59
CA LYS A 2 -36.72 -13.33 -3.54
C LYS A 2 -35.22 -13.24 -3.81
N GLU A 3 -34.85 -12.81 -5.01
CA GLU A 3 -33.46 -12.61 -5.40
C GLU A 3 -32.85 -11.55 -4.49
N ARG A 4 -31.83 -11.97 -3.73
CA ARG A 4 -31.09 -11.11 -2.82
C ARG A 4 -30.12 -10.30 -3.68
N MET A 5 -30.56 -9.13 -4.14
CA MET A 5 -29.71 -8.14 -4.80
C MET A 5 -28.60 -7.74 -3.82
N THR A 6 -27.42 -8.34 -3.97
CA THR A 6 -26.21 -7.95 -3.27
C THR A 6 -25.79 -6.60 -3.84
N THR A 7 -25.97 -5.54 -3.07
CA THR A 7 -25.50 -4.20 -3.42
C THR A 7 -24.00 -4.26 -3.68
N CYS A 8 -23.57 -4.12 -4.93
CA CYS A 8 -22.16 -4.14 -5.35
C CYS A 8 -21.32 -2.96 -4.85
N CYS A 9 -21.77 -2.23 -3.84
CA CYS A 9 -21.08 -1.08 -3.24
C CYS A 9 -21.47 -0.94 -1.77
N ASN A 10 -21.26 -1.99 -0.97
CA ASN A 10 -21.18 -1.78 0.48
C ASN A 10 -19.77 -1.22 0.76
N ASP A 11 -19.52 0.01 0.31
CA ASP A 11 -18.38 0.82 0.73
C ASP A 11 -18.61 1.11 2.21
N ASP A 12 -18.09 0.24 3.07
CA ASP A 12 -18.13 0.45 4.51
C ASP A 12 -17.44 1.82 4.76
N PRO A 13 -18.16 2.86 5.24
CA PRO A 13 -17.55 4.17 5.44
C PRO A 13 -16.45 4.14 6.50
N ALA A 14 -16.32 3.04 7.24
CA ALA A 14 -15.23 2.77 8.16
C ALA A 14 -13.88 2.46 7.47
N ASP A 15 -13.85 2.13 6.16
CA ASP A 15 -12.70 1.50 5.49
C ASP A 15 -11.62 2.44 4.93
N TRP A 16 -11.88 3.75 4.88
CA TRP A 16 -10.96 4.76 4.34
C TRP A 16 -10.39 5.71 5.38
N ARG A 17 -10.37 5.30 6.66
CA ARG A 17 -9.72 6.10 7.69
C ARG A 17 -8.21 6.21 7.41
N PRO A 18 -7.60 7.39 7.62
CA PRO A 18 -6.16 7.54 7.48
C PRO A 18 -5.44 6.55 8.40
N LEU A 19 -4.32 6.02 7.92
CA LEU A 19 -3.50 5.05 8.67
C LEU A 19 -3.12 5.59 10.05
N ASN A 20 -3.24 4.76 11.08
CA ASN A 20 -2.76 5.10 12.43
C ASN A 20 -1.22 5.12 12.49
N SER A 21 -0.67 5.57 13.62
CA SER A 21 0.79 5.74 13.76
C SER A 21 1.55 4.41 13.63
N GLY A 22 0.97 3.31 14.12
CA GLY A 22 1.53 1.96 14.00
C GLY A 22 1.58 1.46 12.56
N GLN A 23 0.48 1.61 11.82
CA GLN A 23 0.38 1.22 10.42
C GLN A 23 1.29 2.06 9.53
N ARG A 24 1.40 3.38 9.77
CA ARG A 24 2.35 4.24 9.05
C ARG A 24 3.79 3.77 9.23
N ARG A 25 4.19 3.42 10.47
CA ARG A 25 5.52 2.87 10.75
C ARG A 25 5.74 1.54 10.05
N ALA A 26 4.76 0.63 10.04
CA ALA A 26 4.87 -0.63 9.35
C ALA A 26 5.08 -0.45 7.84
N ARG A 27 4.34 0.48 7.21
CA ARG A 27 4.54 0.83 5.78
C ARG A 27 5.90 1.46 5.52
N LEU A 28 6.38 2.29 6.45
CA LEU A 28 7.70 2.92 6.33
C LEU A 28 8.83 1.89 6.45
N ILE A 29 8.71 0.94 7.37
CA ILE A 29 9.68 -0.16 7.53
C ILE A 29 9.67 -1.07 6.30
N ALA A 30 8.50 -1.49 5.84
CA ALA A 30 8.36 -2.33 4.65
C ALA A 30 8.93 -1.62 3.41
N GLY A 31 8.57 -0.35 3.21
CA GLY A 31 9.07 0.46 2.11
C GLY A 31 10.58 0.66 2.16
N GLY A 32 11.13 0.98 3.34
CA GLY A 32 12.56 1.12 3.56
C GLY A 32 13.34 -0.18 3.31
N ALA A 33 12.82 -1.32 3.77
CA ALA A 33 13.44 -2.62 3.53
C ALA A 33 13.48 -2.97 2.03
N LEU A 34 12.40 -2.68 1.29
CA LEU A 34 12.34 -2.88 -0.15
C LEU A 34 13.29 -1.97 -0.91
N LEU A 35 13.43 -0.70 -0.50
CA LEU A 35 14.40 0.23 -1.09
C LEU A 35 15.86 -0.20 -0.83
N LEU A 36 16.17 -0.65 0.38
CA LEU A 36 17.50 -1.18 0.71
C LEU A 36 17.81 -2.42 -0.13
N LEU A 37 16.82 -3.31 -0.30
CA LEU A 37 16.97 -4.49 -1.12
C LEU A 37 17.13 -4.13 -2.61
N ALA A 38 16.36 -3.15 -3.11
CA ALA A 38 16.51 -2.57 -4.45
C ALA A 38 17.93 -2.04 -4.70
N PHE A 39 18.51 -1.38 -3.69
CA PHE A 39 19.87 -0.83 -3.77
C PHE A 39 20.96 -1.89 -3.68
N ALA A 40 20.73 -2.96 -2.92
CA ALA A 40 21.68 -4.06 -2.75
C ALA A 40 21.73 -5.00 -3.96
N LEU A 41 20.77 -4.92 -4.88
CA LEU A 41 20.71 -5.77 -6.07
C LEU A 41 21.81 -5.40 -7.07
N PRO A 42 22.46 -6.40 -7.72
CA PRO A 42 23.54 -6.14 -8.66
C PRO A 42 23.01 -5.59 -9.98
N TRP A 43 23.53 -4.46 -10.44
CA TRP A 43 23.15 -3.82 -11.71
C TRP A 43 23.84 -4.44 -12.93
N THR A 44 24.04 -5.76 -12.90
CA THR A 44 24.89 -6.47 -13.86
C THR A 44 24.13 -7.10 -15.01
N SER A 45 22.81 -7.28 -14.88
CA SER A 45 21.97 -7.85 -15.95
C SER A 45 20.62 -7.16 -16.02
N ALA A 46 20.00 -7.19 -17.21
CA ALA A 46 18.66 -6.64 -17.43
C ALA A 46 17.60 -7.24 -16.48
N ALA A 47 17.75 -8.52 -16.12
CA ALA A 47 16.85 -9.18 -15.17
C ALA A 47 16.97 -8.58 -13.77
N TRP A 48 18.20 -8.36 -13.30
CA TRP A 48 18.45 -7.74 -11.99
C TRP A 48 18.05 -6.27 -11.96
N ILE A 49 18.29 -5.53 -13.04
CA ILE A 49 17.83 -4.15 -13.19
C ILE A 49 16.30 -4.08 -13.13
N GLY A 50 15.61 -4.94 -13.88
CA GLY A 50 14.14 -5.02 -13.83
C GLY A 50 13.62 -5.30 -12.42
N LEU A 51 14.26 -6.24 -11.72
CA LEU A 51 13.89 -6.56 -10.33
C LEU A 51 14.17 -5.39 -9.37
N ALA A 52 15.31 -4.70 -9.50
CA ALA A 52 15.64 -3.51 -8.72
C ALA A 52 14.64 -2.36 -8.96
N VAL A 53 14.20 -2.16 -10.21
CA VAL A 53 13.18 -1.15 -10.55
C VAL A 53 11.84 -1.49 -9.92
N VAL A 54 11.40 -2.75 -10.01
CA VAL A 54 10.14 -3.19 -9.39
C VAL A 54 10.22 -3.03 -7.87
N MET A 55 11.29 -3.50 -7.23
CA MET A 55 11.49 -3.38 -5.78
C MET A 55 11.59 -1.93 -5.34
N GLY A 56 12.25 -1.08 -6.14
CA GLY A 56 12.37 0.35 -5.89
C GLY A 56 11.01 1.05 -5.97
N TRP A 57 10.20 0.74 -6.97
CA TRP A 57 8.83 1.23 -7.09
C TRP A 57 7.99 0.84 -5.87
N PHE A 58 8.01 -0.45 -5.52
CA PHE A 58 7.28 -0.95 -4.36
C PHE A 58 7.72 -0.30 -3.04
N GLY A 59 9.03 -0.12 -2.87
CA GLY A 59 9.56 0.57 -1.71
C GLY A 59 9.13 2.04 -1.64
N ALA A 60 9.21 2.76 -2.75
CA ALA A 60 8.90 4.19 -2.83
C ALA A 60 7.41 4.47 -2.54
N THR A 61 6.50 3.70 -3.12
CA THR A 61 5.05 3.88 -2.92
C THR A 61 4.64 3.57 -1.48
N HIS A 62 5.31 2.63 -0.80
CA HIS A 62 5.10 2.33 0.61
C HIS A 62 5.56 3.45 1.54
N VAL A 63 6.73 4.03 1.28
CA VAL A 63 7.21 5.22 2.00
C VAL A 63 6.26 6.40 1.77
N LEU A 64 5.78 6.57 0.52
CA LEU A 64 4.82 7.62 0.18
C LEU A 64 3.48 7.43 0.90
N ALA A 65 2.96 6.21 0.94
CA ALA A 65 1.74 5.90 1.68
C ALA A 65 1.90 6.11 3.19
N ALA A 66 3.06 5.77 3.76
CA ALA A 66 3.37 6.10 5.15
C ALA A 66 3.37 7.61 5.39
N ALA A 67 4.01 8.38 4.51
CA ALA A 67 4.06 9.84 4.61
C ALA A 67 2.65 10.46 4.56
N MET A 68 1.83 10.04 3.60
CA MET A 68 0.47 10.55 3.40
C MET A 68 -0.58 9.95 4.34
N ALA A 69 -0.28 8.87 5.05
CA ALA A 69 -1.28 8.06 5.75
C ALA A 69 -2.33 7.43 4.81
N TYR A 70 -1.92 7.03 3.60
CA TYR A 70 -2.77 6.46 2.55
C TYR A 70 -3.25 5.04 2.91
N PRO A 71 -4.58 4.80 3.07
CA PRO A 71 -5.08 3.52 3.60
C PRO A 71 -5.28 2.41 2.56
N GLY A 72 -5.17 2.71 1.27
CA GLY A 72 -5.38 1.76 0.18
C GLY A 72 -4.12 0.99 -0.26
N CYS A 73 -4.12 0.51 -1.51
CA CYS A 73 -2.93 -0.02 -2.21
C CYS A 73 -1.91 1.10 -2.50
N PRO A 74 -0.73 1.14 -1.84
CA PRO A 74 0.29 2.13 -2.15
C PRO A 74 0.71 2.10 -3.63
N GLU A 75 0.93 0.91 -4.19
CA GLU A 75 1.48 0.70 -5.53
C GLU A 75 0.67 1.28 -6.67
N LEU A 76 -0.65 1.23 -6.52
CA LEU A 76 -1.61 1.60 -7.56
C LEU A 76 -2.26 2.95 -7.28
N GLY A 77 -2.25 3.37 -6.01
CA GLY A 77 -3.07 4.48 -5.55
C GLY A 77 -2.28 5.63 -4.90
N ALA A 78 -1.14 5.38 -4.26
CA ALA A 78 -0.43 6.45 -3.56
C ALA A 78 0.20 7.47 -4.51
N ALA A 79 0.91 7.02 -5.54
CA ALA A 79 1.50 7.91 -6.55
C ALA A 79 0.44 8.75 -7.31
N PRO A 80 -0.63 8.17 -7.88
CA PRO A 80 -1.66 8.98 -8.53
C PRO A 80 -2.45 9.84 -7.54
N SER A 81 -2.63 9.42 -6.27
CA SER A 81 -3.28 10.29 -5.28
C SER A 81 -2.45 11.53 -4.94
N LEU A 82 -1.12 11.38 -4.91
CA LEU A 82 -0.20 12.51 -4.75
C LEU A 82 -0.27 13.43 -5.96
N LEU A 83 -0.22 12.88 -7.18
CA LEU A 83 -0.23 13.66 -8.43
C LEU A 83 -1.56 14.39 -8.67
N LEU A 84 -2.69 13.77 -8.33
CA LEU A 84 -4.03 14.32 -8.54
C LEU A 84 -4.51 15.18 -7.37
N GLY A 85 -3.77 15.24 -6.27
CA GLY A 85 -4.19 15.91 -5.03
C GLY A 85 -5.50 15.36 -4.44
N ARG A 86 -5.91 14.16 -4.85
CA ARG A 86 -7.17 13.52 -4.44
C ARG A 86 -6.94 12.03 -4.19
N TRP A 87 -7.51 11.52 -3.10
CA TRP A 87 -7.47 10.10 -2.77
C TRP A 87 -8.13 9.25 -3.86
N VAL A 88 -7.33 8.52 -4.61
CA VAL A 88 -7.79 7.49 -5.54
C VAL A 88 -8.12 6.26 -4.70
N LYS A 89 -9.38 5.84 -4.69
CA LYS A 89 -9.79 4.74 -3.83
C LYS A 89 -9.43 3.37 -4.41
N VAL A 90 -8.19 2.93 -4.20
CA VAL A 90 -7.75 1.58 -4.59
C VAL A 90 -7.59 0.71 -3.35
N GLY A 91 -8.49 -0.25 -3.14
CA GLY A 91 -8.45 -1.17 -2.01
C GLY A 91 -7.60 -2.40 -2.28
N CYS A 92 -6.69 -2.73 -1.34
CA CYS A 92 -5.91 -3.98 -1.36
C CYS A 92 -6.18 -4.79 -0.09
N THR A 93 -6.85 -5.92 -0.24
CA THR A 93 -7.10 -6.92 0.81
C THR A 93 -5.83 -7.49 1.49
N PRO A 94 -4.71 -7.74 0.77
CA PRO A 94 -3.53 -8.41 1.36
C PRO A 94 -2.90 -7.64 2.51
N TRP A 95 -2.81 -6.32 2.36
CA TRP A 95 -2.19 -5.45 3.34
C TRP A 95 -3.05 -5.26 4.58
N ARG A 96 -4.37 -5.16 4.40
CA ARG A 96 -5.32 -5.15 5.52
C ARG A 96 -5.28 -6.44 6.32
N TRP A 97 -5.16 -7.58 5.63
CA TRP A 97 -4.96 -8.87 6.29
C TRP A 97 -3.66 -8.89 7.09
N LEU A 98 -2.57 -8.34 6.54
CA LEU A 98 -1.29 -8.25 7.23
C LEU A 98 -1.35 -7.34 8.46
N ASP A 99 -1.95 -6.15 8.33
CA ASP A 99 -2.13 -5.20 9.43
C ASP A 99 -3.01 -5.78 10.55
N ALA A 100 -4.09 -6.50 10.19
CA ALA A 100 -4.93 -7.21 11.15
C ALA A 100 -4.17 -8.36 11.84
N LYS A 101 -3.37 -9.12 11.09
CA LYS A 101 -2.56 -10.23 11.62
C LYS A 101 -1.45 -9.75 12.55
N LEU A 102 -0.89 -8.56 12.28
CA LEU A 102 0.11 -7.91 13.12
C LEU A 102 -0.49 -7.12 14.29
N GLY A 103 -1.82 -7.11 14.44
CA GLY A 103 -2.52 -6.39 15.50
C GLY A 103 -2.42 -4.86 15.40
N LEU A 104 -2.05 -4.33 14.23
CA LEU A 104 -1.80 -2.90 14.01
C LEU A 104 -3.09 -2.09 13.83
N THR A 105 -4.24 -2.74 13.75
CA THR A 105 -5.57 -2.10 13.57
C THR A 105 -6.20 -1.63 14.88
N MET A 106 -5.57 -1.87 16.04
CA MET A 106 -6.09 -1.47 17.35
C MET A 106 -5.39 -0.19 17.83
N GLU A 107 -5.99 0.97 17.53
CA GLU A 107 -5.91 2.19 18.34
C GLU A 107 -7.32 2.77 18.48
#